data_AF-A0A9D4BSU0-F1
#
_entry.id   AF-A0A9D4BSU0-F1
#
_cell.length_a   1.000
_cell.length_b   1.000
_cell.length_c   1.000
_cell.angle_alpha   90.00
_cell.angle_beta   90.00
_cell.angle_gamma   90.00
#
_symmetry.space_group_name_H-M   'P 1'
#
loop_
_entity.id
_entity.type
_entity.pdbx_description
1 polymer ?
#
loop_
_entity_poly.entity_id
_entity_poly.type
_entity_poly.pdbx_seq_one_letter_code
_entity_poly.pdbx_strand_id
1 'polypeptide(L)'
;MRLYGDDNMILEDDGHIDLQGVKLKYLACDGDINITSVDCSNMVSCELSYVTPLTERVLFESMSATGEKISRLEIENCENIELLCETLQHLKRLQTLLLSDDILMIRNCTITFLYRSCE
;
A
#
# COMPACT_ATOMS: atom_id res chain seq x y z
N MET A 1 8.55 8.08 13.63
CA MET A 1 8.02 6.72 13.93
C MET A 1 7.23 6.70 15.25
N ARG A 2 5.92 6.44 15.19
CA ARG A 2 5.07 6.18 16.37
C ARG A 2 4.49 4.76 16.28
N LEU A 3 4.74 3.95 17.31
CA LEU A 3 4.13 2.63 17.47
C LEU A 3 2.84 2.80 18.28
N TYR A 4 1.69 2.49 17.68
CA TYR A 4 0.45 2.34 18.43
C TYR A 4 0.25 0.83 18.65
N GLY A 5 -0.08 0.42 19.87
CA GLY A 5 -0.20 -1.00 20.21
C GLY A 5 -1.12 -1.80 19.27
N ASP A 6 -0.92 -3.13 19.27
CA ASP A 6 -1.64 -4.15 18.49
C ASP A 6 -1.47 -4.08 16.96
N ASP A 7 -0.23 -4.26 16.49
CA ASP A 7 0.10 -4.50 15.07
C ASP A 7 -0.16 -3.30 14.13
N ASN A 8 -0.24 -2.09 14.67
CA ASN A 8 -0.51 -0.87 13.88
C ASN A 8 0.70 0.07 13.89
N MET A 9 1.12 0.55 12.73
CA MET A 9 2.27 1.46 12.63
C MET A 9 1.94 2.68 11.80
N ILE A 10 2.33 3.85 12.32
CA ILE A 10 2.31 5.12 11.58
C ILE A 10 3.74 5.62 11.47
N LEU A 11 4.20 5.73 10.24
CA LEU A 11 5.47 6.29 9.86
C LEU A 11 5.19 7.68 9.29
N GLU A 12 5.62 8.67 10.05
CA GLU A 12 5.63 10.09 9.70
C GLU A 12 7.10 10.51 9.86
N ASP A 13 7.61 11.29 8.89
CA ASP A 13 8.98 11.87 8.78
C ASP A 13 10.02 11.02 8.01
N ASP A 14 11.04 11.69 7.50
CA ASP A 14 12.06 11.13 6.60
C ASP A 14 12.91 10.07 7.31
N GLY A 15 13.14 8.93 6.66
CA GLY A 15 13.95 7.88 7.29
C GLY A 15 14.16 6.62 6.47
N HIS A 16 15.02 5.74 6.98
CA HIS A 16 15.19 4.38 6.49
C HIS A 16 14.68 3.41 7.57
N ILE A 17 13.75 2.55 7.18
CA ILE A 17 13.01 1.71 8.12
C ILE A 17 12.99 0.27 7.61
N ASP A 18 13.38 -0.65 8.49
CA ASP A 18 13.29 -2.09 8.27
C ASP A 18 12.19 -2.65 9.17
N LEU A 19 11.13 -3.20 8.58
CA LEU A 19 9.98 -3.79 9.27
C LEU A 19 10.00 -5.31 9.22
N GLN A 20 11.14 -5.93 8.92
CA GLN A 20 11.27 -7.38 8.88
C GLN A 20 10.89 -8.01 10.23
N GLY A 21 10.01 -9.02 10.19
CA GLY A 21 9.55 -9.73 11.39
C GLY A 21 8.51 -8.98 12.22
N VAL A 22 8.17 -7.74 11.86
CA VAL A 22 7.05 -7.01 12.47
C VAL A 22 5.75 -7.50 11.84
N LYS A 23 4.84 -8.03 12.65
CA LYS A 23 3.51 -8.42 12.19
C LYS A 23 2.60 -7.21 12.25
N LEU A 24 2.33 -6.61 11.10
CA LEU A 24 1.44 -5.46 10.99
C LEU A 24 0.07 -5.89 10.47
N LYS A 25 -0.98 -5.37 11.09
CA LYS A 25 -2.35 -5.33 10.57
C LYS A 25 -2.62 -4.03 9.82
N TYR A 26 -2.01 -2.94 10.28
CA TYR A 26 -2.14 -1.62 9.68
C TYR A 26 -0.78 -0.95 9.54
N LEU A 27 -0.56 -0.35 8.38
CA LEU A 27 0.59 0.50 8.11
C LEU A 27 0.11 1.78 7.43
N ALA A 28 0.45 2.93 8.00
CA ALA A 28 0.39 4.22 7.33
C ALA A 28 1.80 4.78 7.17
N CYS A 29 2.11 5.25 5.97
CA CYS A 29 3.36 5.94 5.66
C CYS A 29 3.03 7.29 5.02
N ASP A 30 3.56 8.36 5.61
CA ASP A 30 3.41 9.73 5.11
C ASP A 30 4.78 10.43 5.05
N GLY A 31 5.18 10.87 3.86
CA GLY A 31 6.45 11.56 3.57
C GLY A 31 7.55 10.68 2.97
N ASP A 32 8.78 11.22 2.86
CA ASP A 32 9.95 10.60 2.20
C ASP A 32 10.55 9.42 3.00
N ILE A 33 9.72 8.43 3.28
CA ILE A 33 10.04 7.22 4.00
C ILE A 33 10.62 6.19 3.03
N ASN A 34 11.72 5.56 3.42
CA ASN A 34 12.33 4.43 2.71
C ASN A 34 12.19 3.14 3.52
N ILE A 35 11.15 2.36 3.23
CA ILE A 35 11.00 1.00 3.76
C ILE A 35 11.85 0.06 2.92
N THR A 36 12.76 -0.67 3.56
CA THR A 36 13.65 -1.62 2.88
C THR A 36 13.19 -3.07 3.00
N SER A 37 12.31 -3.37 3.96
CA SER A 37 11.67 -4.68 4.12
C SER A 37 10.38 -4.56 4.91
N VAL A 38 9.37 -5.34 4.53
CA VAL A 38 8.07 -5.43 5.20
C VAL A 38 7.39 -6.76 4.86
N ASP A 39 6.67 -7.35 5.82
CA ASP A 39 5.82 -8.53 5.62
C ASP A 39 4.34 -8.14 5.66
N CYS A 40 3.65 -8.27 4.53
CA CYS A 40 2.23 -7.96 4.39
C CYS A 40 1.30 -9.14 4.74
N SER A 41 1.82 -10.28 5.20
CA SER A 41 1.05 -11.51 5.45
C SER A 41 -0.10 -11.40 6.46
N ASN A 42 -0.05 -10.40 7.34
CA ASN A 42 -1.10 -10.10 8.32
C ASN A 42 -1.79 -8.76 8.09
N MET A 43 -1.36 -8.02 7.07
CA MET A 43 -1.85 -6.68 6.82
C MET A 43 -3.28 -6.72 6.29
N VAL A 44 -4.12 -5.85 6.83
CA VAL A 44 -5.54 -5.69 6.48
C VAL A 44 -5.76 -4.35 5.80
N SER A 45 -5.04 -3.31 6.25
CA SER A 45 -5.15 -1.96 5.72
C SER A 45 -3.78 -1.33 5.55
N CYS A 46 -3.58 -0.65 4.42
CA CYS A 46 -2.35 0.09 4.13
C CYS A 46 -2.69 1.47 3.56
N GLU A 47 -2.01 2.50 4.04
CA GLU A 47 -2.16 3.89 3.63
C GLU A 47 -0.78 4.44 3.26
N LEU A 48 -0.63 4.95 2.04
CA LEU A 48 0.63 5.46 1.50
C LEU A 48 0.40 6.86 0.95
N SER A 49 1.07 7.86 1.53
CA SER A 49 1.01 9.24 1.07
C SER A 49 2.42 9.78 0.89
N TYR A 50 2.73 10.28 -0.31
CA TYR A 50 4.03 10.91 -0.62
C TYR A 50 5.26 10.05 -0.30
N VAL A 51 5.12 8.72 -0.40
CA VAL A 51 6.21 7.78 -0.12
C VAL A 51 7.20 7.68 -1.29
N THR A 52 8.43 7.28 -1.01
CA THR A 52 9.43 7.13 -2.08
C THR A 52 9.08 5.96 -3.01
N PRO A 53 9.53 5.99 -4.29
CA PRO A 53 9.34 4.87 -5.22
C PRO A 53 9.94 3.55 -4.74
N LEU A 54 10.98 3.61 -3.89
CA LEU A 54 11.54 2.43 -3.26
C LEU A 54 10.54 1.77 -2.30
N THR A 55 9.88 2.58 -1.46
CA THR A 55 8.88 2.12 -0.50
C THR A 55 7.68 1.51 -1.21
N GLU A 56 7.18 2.15 -2.26
CA GLU A 56 6.10 1.59 -3.09
C GLU A 56 6.48 0.20 -3.60
N ARG A 57 7.66 0.07 -4.22
CA ARG A 57 8.12 -1.20 -4.76
C ARG A 57 8.19 -2.30 -3.70
N VAL A 58 8.82 -2.01 -2.57
CA VAL A 58 8.98 -2.99 -1.46
C VAL A 58 7.62 -3.43 -0.91
N LEU A 59 6.69 -2.49 -0.74
CA LEU A 59 5.34 -2.81 -0.28
C LEU A 59 4.57 -3.61 -1.31
N PHE A 60 4.56 -3.20 -2.57
CA PHE A 60 3.83 -3.87 -3.65
C PHE A 60 4.32 -5.29 -3.91
N GLU A 61 5.64 -5.50 -3.89
CA GLU A 61 6.23 -6.84 -3.99
C GLU A 61 5.78 -7.73 -2.81
N SER A 62 5.82 -7.20 -1.59
CA SER A 62 5.38 -7.93 -0.38
C SER A 62 3.87 -8.22 -0.39
N MET A 63 3.06 -7.24 -0.82
CA MET A 63 1.61 -7.37 -1.00
C MET A 63 1.26 -8.42 -2.04
N SER A 64 1.98 -8.46 -3.16
CA SER A 64 1.80 -9.48 -4.20
C SER A 64 2.13 -10.87 -3.69
N ALA A 65 3.19 -10.99 -2.88
CA ALA A 65 3.63 -12.27 -2.33
C ALA A 65 2.72 -12.79 -1.22
N THR A 66 2.22 -11.92 -0.33
CA THR A 66 1.61 -12.33 0.94
C THR A 66 0.36 -11.53 1.37
N GLY A 67 0.01 -10.44 0.68
CA GLY A 67 -1.04 -9.50 1.05
C GLY A 67 -2.47 -9.98 0.82
N GLU A 68 -2.74 -11.28 0.82
CA GLU A 68 -4.06 -11.86 0.52
C GLU A 68 -5.19 -11.42 1.47
N LYS A 69 -4.84 -10.83 2.61
CA LYS A 69 -5.77 -10.32 3.63
C LYS A 69 -6.11 -8.84 3.49
N ILE A 70 -5.39 -8.11 2.64
CA ILE A 70 -5.60 -6.66 2.50
C ILE A 70 -6.99 -6.41 1.95
N SER A 71 -7.79 -5.65 2.70
CA SER A 71 -9.14 -5.25 2.35
C SER A 71 -9.27 -3.76 2.07
N ARG A 72 -8.32 -2.95 2.56
CA ARG A 72 -8.26 -1.50 2.32
C ARG A 72 -6.86 -1.11 1.86
N LEU A 73 -6.78 -0.42 0.73
CA LEU A 73 -5.57 0.17 0.21
C LEU A 73 -5.86 1.62 -0.18
N GLU A 74 -5.10 2.54 0.38
CA GLU A 74 -5.16 3.96 0.07
C GLU A 74 -3.78 4.42 -0.37
N ILE A 75 -3.71 5.06 -1.53
CA ILE A 75 -2.46 5.54 -2.09
C ILE A 75 -2.68 6.95 -2.64
N GLU A 76 -1.82 7.86 -2.22
CA GLU A 76 -1.73 9.24 -2.66
C GLU A 76 -0.36 9.46 -3.28
N ASN A 77 -0.32 10.13 -4.44
CA ASN A 77 0.89 10.34 -5.22
C ASN A 77 1.65 9.04 -5.56
N CYS A 78 0.97 8.15 -6.29
CA CYS A 78 1.56 6.87 -6.68
C CYS A 78 2.46 7.01 -7.92
N GLU A 79 3.75 6.74 -7.80
CA GLU A 79 4.71 6.82 -8.92
C GLU A 79 4.78 5.51 -9.71
N ASN A 80 4.64 4.34 -9.05
CA ASN A 80 4.76 3.01 -9.67
C ASN A 80 3.41 2.38 -10.06
N ILE A 81 2.64 3.04 -10.93
CA ILE A 81 1.28 2.60 -11.33
C ILE A 81 1.25 1.19 -11.95
N GLU A 82 2.24 0.82 -12.76
CA GLU A 82 2.30 -0.50 -13.40
C GLU A 82 2.39 -1.63 -12.35
N LEU A 83 3.27 -1.44 -11.36
CA LEU A 83 3.47 -2.39 -10.28
C LEU A 83 2.26 -2.44 -9.33
N LEU A 84 1.60 -1.29 -9.09
CA LEU A 84 0.32 -1.26 -8.39
C LEU A 84 -0.71 -2.12 -9.14
N CYS A 85 -0.82 -1.99 -10.47
CA CYS A 85 -1.77 -2.76 -11.27
C CYS A 85 -1.51 -4.28 -11.20
N GLU A 86 -0.24 -4.69 -11.22
CA GLU A 86 0.14 -6.09 -11.00
C GLU A 86 -0.26 -6.56 -9.60
N THR A 87 0.05 -5.76 -8.57
CA THR A 87 -0.25 -6.06 -7.17
C THR A 87 -1.74 -6.24 -6.92
N LEU A 88 -2.59 -5.38 -7.51
CA LEU A 88 -4.04 -5.45 -7.36
C LEU A 88 -4.63 -6.79 -7.82
N GLN A 89 -3.98 -7.51 -8.75
CA GLN A 89 -4.43 -8.84 -9.18
C GLN A 89 -4.27 -9.91 -8.08
N HIS A 90 -3.36 -9.68 -7.13
CA HIS A 90 -3.07 -10.58 -6.02
C HIS A 90 -3.94 -10.28 -4.78
N LEU A 91 -4.46 -9.05 -4.64
CA LEU A 91 -5.27 -8.61 -3.50
C LEU A 91 -6.74 -9.06 -3.61
N LYS A 92 -6.97 -10.37 -3.54
CA LYS A 92 -8.29 -11.00 -3.76
C LYS A 92 -9.38 -10.58 -2.76
N ARG A 93 -9.00 -9.99 -1.63
CA ARG A 93 -9.91 -9.52 -0.57
C ARG A 93 -10.07 -8.01 -0.54
N LEU A 94 -9.49 -7.29 -1.51
CA LEU A 94 -9.58 -5.84 -1.55
C LEU A 94 -11.04 -5.40 -1.73
N GLN A 95 -11.54 -4.62 -0.78
CA GLN A 95 -12.90 -4.06 -0.77
C GLN A 95 -12.87 -2.55 -1.03
N THR A 96 -11.84 -1.88 -0.53
CA THR A 96 -11.66 -0.44 -0.64
C THR A 96 -10.32 -0.15 -1.30
N LEU A 97 -10.37 0.56 -2.42
CA LEU A 97 -9.21 1.15 -3.09
C LEU A 97 -9.46 2.65 -3.22
N LEU A 98 -8.63 3.44 -2.56
CA LEU A 98 -8.61 4.89 -2.69
C LEU A 98 -7.30 5.29 -3.35
N LEU A 99 -7.42 6.12 -4.38
CA LEU A 99 -6.28 6.59 -5.13
C LEU A 99 -6.48 8.10 -5.33
N SER A 100 -5.49 8.90 -4.95
CA SER A 100 -5.60 10.36 -4.94
C SER A 100 -4.33 11.06 -5.43
N ASP A 101 -4.49 12.34 -5.75
CA ASP A 101 -3.52 13.32 -6.27
C ASP A 101 -2.75 13.03 -7.56
N ASP A 102 -2.69 11.79 -8.09
CA ASP A 102 -1.97 11.51 -9.35
C ASP A 102 -2.61 10.56 -10.39
N ILE A 103 -3.85 10.08 -10.20
CA ILE A 103 -4.56 9.34 -11.29
C ILE A 103 -4.86 10.22 -12.52
N LEU A 104 -4.91 11.54 -12.35
CA LEU A 104 -5.27 12.47 -13.43
C LEU A 104 -4.20 12.61 -14.53
N MET A 105 -2.99 12.06 -14.33
CA MET A 105 -1.93 12.00 -15.36
C MET A 105 -1.81 10.62 -16.05
N ILE A 106 -2.77 9.72 -15.88
CA ILE A 106 -2.83 8.49 -16.67
C ILE A 106 -3.12 8.81 -18.15
N ARG A 107 -2.05 9.06 -18.90
CA ARG A 107 -2.02 8.93 -20.36
C ARG A 107 -2.06 7.42 -20.66
N ASN A 108 -3.18 6.93 -21.20
CA ASN A 108 -3.37 5.59 -21.77
C ASN A 108 -3.57 4.39 -20.83
N CYS A 109 -4.17 4.56 -19.65
CA CYS A 109 -4.79 3.41 -18.95
C CYS A 109 -6.26 3.69 -18.62
N THR A 110 -7.15 2.80 -19.05
CA THR A 110 -8.55 2.80 -18.62
C THR A 110 -8.61 2.11 -17.26
N ILE A 111 -8.62 2.88 -16.17
CA ILE A 111 -9.01 2.33 -14.86
C ILE A 111 -10.52 2.06 -14.90
N THR A 112 -10.89 0.81 -15.16
CA THR A 112 -12.29 0.38 -15.12
C THR A 112 -12.62 -0.09 -13.72
N PHE A 113 -13.31 0.74 -12.94
CA PHE A 113 -13.92 0.29 -11.69
C PHE A 113 -15.10 -0.64 -12.02
N LEU A 114 -14.89 -1.96 -11.98
CA LEU A 114 -15.98 -2.93 -11.98
C LEU A 114 -16.58 -2.99 -10.56
N TYR A 115 -17.49 -2.06 -10.27
CA TYR A 115 -18.32 -2.15 -9.08
C TYR A 115 -19.29 -3.34 -9.24
N ARG A 116 -19.02 -4.47 -8.58
CA ARG A 116 -20.09 -5.42 -8.23
C ARG A 116 -20.63 -4.97 -6.88
N SER A 117 -21.77 -4.30 -6.88
CA SER A 117 -22.61 -4.29 -5.68
C SER A 117 -22.99 -5.74 -5.40
N CYS A 118 -22.50 -6.32 -4.31
CA CYS A 118 -23.16 -7.48 -3.73
C CYS A 118 -24.54 -6.99 -3.24
N GLU A 119 -25.59 -7.67 -3.71
CA GLU A 119 -26.99 -7.51 -3.30
C GLU A 119 -27.16 -7.57 -1.77
#